data_AF-A0A9E2PBC5-F1
#
_entry.id   AF-A0A9E2PBC5-F1
#
_cell.length_a   1.000
_cell.length_b   1.000
_cell.length_c   1.000
_cell.angle_alpha   90.00
_cell.angle_beta   90.00
_cell.angle_gamma   90.00
#
_symmetry.space_group_name_H-M   'P 1'
#
loop_
_entity.id
_entity.type
_entity.pdbx_description
1 polymer ?
#
loop_
_entity_poly.entity_id
_entity_poly.type
_entity_poly.pdbx_seq_one_letter_code
_entity_poly.pdbx_strand_id
1 'polypeptide(L)'
;MQLNEKKILVVDDSPIIRKIIKRELSEGGYIVEEADDGKTALAQFVECMPDLVTLDIEMPTLDGFETFKKMRSKQSPGNFKHSKEYRVPVIFITGNDNLKDRIKGFQLGAADFITKPFVKGDVLSIVNKILKPENRLLKLTALVVDDSPTSRSIVSSTLEREGVIVIEAGDGF
;
A
#
# COMPACT_ATOMS: atom_id res chain seq x y z
N MET A 1 20.41 -2.58 19.27
CA MET A 1 19.11 -2.08 18.76
C MET A 1 18.46 -3.23 18.01
N GLN A 2 17.34 -3.75 18.51
CA GLN A 2 16.56 -4.75 17.79
C GLN A 2 15.87 -4.01 16.63
N LEU A 3 16.26 -4.29 15.39
CA LEU A 3 15.48 -3.87 14.23
C LEU A 3 14.12 -4.55 14.40
N ASN A 4 13.06 -3.79 14.66
CA ASN A 4 11.71 -4.33 14.66
C ASN A 4 11.45 -4.81 13.24
N GLU A 5 11.57 -6.11 13.01
CA GLU A 5 11.28 -6.72 11.72
C GLU A 5 9.82 -6.42 11.39
N LYS A 6 9.61 -5.76 10.24
CA LYS A 6 8.28 -5.36 9.77
C LYS A 6 7.49 -6.61 9.39
N LYS A 7 6.22 -6.66 9.79
CA LYS A 7 5.33 -7.79 9.51
C LYS A 7 4.46 -7.53 8.30
N ILE A 8 4.31 -8.52 7.44
CA ILE A 8 3.46 -8.44 6.26
C ILE A 8 2.45 -9.59 6.30
N LEU A 9 1.19 -9.27 6.11
CA LEU A 9 0.13 -10.27 5.91
C LEU A 9 -0.09 -10.51 4.41
N VAL A 10 0.11 -11.74 3.96
CA VAL A 10 -0.09 -12.16 2.57
C VAL A 10 -1.41 -12.91 2.47
N VAL A 11 -2.34 -12.37 1.67
CA VAL A 11 -3.69 -12.91 1.51
C VAL A 11 -3.94 -13.25 0.05
N ASP A 12 -4.08 -14.54 -0.24
CA ASP A 12 -4.34 -15.07 -1.59
C ASP A 12 -4.89 -16.49 -1.44
N ASP A 13 -5.88 -16.92 -2.21
CA ASP A 13 -6.43 -18.28 -2.10
C ASP A 13 -5.49 -19.34 -2.70
N SER A 14 -4.61 -18.94 -3.62
CA SER A 14 -3.61 -19.81 -4.24
C SER A 14 -2.42 -20.05 -3.31
N PRO A 15 -2.20 -21.29 -2.83
CA PRO A 15 -1.05 -21.61 -1.98
C PRO A 15 0.29 -21.42 -2.71
N ILE A 16 0.29 -21.52 -4.05
CA ILE A 16 1.48 -21.30 -4.87
C ILE A 16 1.85 -19.81 -4.85
N ILE A 17 0.87 -18.92 -5.05
CA ILE A 17 1.11 -17.47 -5.02
C ILE A 17 1.56 -17.02 -3.63
N ARG A 18 0.88 -17.47 -2.56
CA ARG A 18 1.30 -17.16 -1.18
C ARG A 18 2.75 -17.59 -0.91
N LYS A 19 3.13 -18.80 -1.33
CA LYS A 19 4.50 -19.32 -1.16
C LYS A 19 5.55 -18.50 -1.94
N ILE A 20 5.23 -18.06 -3.16
CA ILE A 20 6.13 -17.21 -3.96
C ILE A 20 6.34 -15.86 -3.26
N ILE A 21 5.26 -15.19 -2.89
CA ILE A 21 5.30 -13.87 -2.23
C ILE A 21 6.02 -13.98 -0.88
N LYS A 22 5.66 -14.97 -0.05
CA LYS A 22 6.28 -15.20 1.25
C LYS A 22 7.79 -15.40 1.11
N ARG A 23 8.24 -16.26 0.20
CA ARG A 23 9.66 -16.47 -0.03
C ARG A 23 10.36 -15.16 -0.40
N GLU A 24 9.80 -14.41 -1.34
CA GLU A 24 10.39 -13.15 -1.80
C GLU A 24 10.49 -12.12 -0.67
N LEU A 25 9.43 -11.95 0.12
CA LEU A 25 9.40 -11.00 1.23
C LEU A 25 10.28 -11.43 2.41
N SER A 26 10.33 -12.72 2.74
CA SER A 26 11.24 -13.25 3.76
C SER A 26 12.71 -13.11 3.34
N GLU A 27 13.05 -13.35 2.07
CA GLU A 27 14.39 -13.04 1.51
C GLU A 27 14.72 -11.54 1.64
N GLY A 28 13.71 -10.67 1.62
CA GLY A 28 13.82 -9.23 1.86
C GLY A 28 13.90 -8.78 3.33
N GLY A 29 13.88 -9.72 4.28
CA GLY A 29 13.99 -9.44 5.72
C GLY A 29 12.68 -9.09 6.42
N TYR A 30 11.54 -9.47 5.86
CA TYR A 30 10.22 -9.28 6.46
C TYR A 30 9.71 -10.54 7.16
N ILE A 31 8.97 -10.36 8.27
CA ILE A 31 8.18 -11.44 8.87
C ILE A 31 6.89 -11.55 8.07
N VAL A 32 6.55 -12.76 7.61
CA VAL A 32 5.39 -12.98 6.75
C VAL A 32 4.39 -13.93 7.40
N GLU A 33 3.18 -13.41 7.64
CA GLU A 33 1.99 -14.19 7.97
C GLU A 33 1.16 -14.43 6.71
N GLU A 34 0.43 -15.54 6.67
CA GLU A 34 -0.36 -15.95 5.50
C GLU A 34 -1.83 -16.14 5.88
N ALA A 35 -2.73 -15.78 4.97
CA ALA A 35 -4.14 -16.14 5.01
C ALA A 35 -4.60 -16.60 3.62
N ASP A 36 -5.42 -17.63 3.59
CA ASP A 36 -5.93 -18.26 2.36
C ASP A 36 -7.33 -17.78 1.96
N ASP A 37 -7.99 -16.99 2.80
CA ASP A 37 -9.26 -16.36 2.50
C ASP A 37 -9.46 -15.06 3.28
N GLY A 38 -10.49 -14.30 2.91
CA GLY A 38 -10.80 -13.02 3.55
C GLY A 38 -11.20 -13.12 5.04
N LYS A 39 -11.77 -14.23 5.51
CA LYS A 39 -12.15 -14.41 6.93
C LYS A 39 -10.90 -14.64 7.78
N THR A 40 -10.04 -15.55 7.35
CA THR A 40 -8.74 -15.82 7.97
C THR A 40 -7.89 -14.55 7.94
N ALA A 41 -7.91 -13.79 6.85
CA ALA A 41 -7.21 -12.52 6.74
C ALA A 41 -7.66 -11.49 7.78
N LEU A 42 -8.98 -11.37 8.01
CA LEU A 42 -9.50 -10.46 9.03
C LEU A 42 -9.11 -10.89 10.45
N ALA A 43 -9.11 -12.18 10.76
CA ALA A 43 -8.65 -12.68 12.06
C ALA A 43 -7.15 -12.40 12.26
N GLN A 44 -6.32 -12.76 11.26
CA GLN A 44 -4.88 -12.56 11.29
C GLN A 44 -4.49 -11.08 11.37
N PHE A 45 -5.21 -10.21 10.65
CA PHE A 45 -4.97 -8.77 10.69
C PHE A 45 -5.04 -8.19 12.11
N VAL A 46 -5.98 -8.68 12.92
CA VAL A 46 -6.12 -8.28 14.32
C VAL A 46 -5.02 -8.87 15.18
N GLU A 47 -4.73 -10.15 15.00
CA GLU A 47 -3.81 -10.91 15.85
C GLU A 47 -2.35 -10.48 15.65
N CYS A 48 -1.90 -10.42 14.39
CA CYS A 48 -0.50 -10.16 14.08
C CYS A 48 -0.14 -8.67 14.02
N MET A 49 -1.14 -7.78 13.85
CA MET A 49 -1.00 -6.33 13.64
C MET A 49 0.06 -6.02 12.57
N PRO A 50 -0.22 -6.32 11.29
CA PRO A 50 0.77 -6.21 10.24
C PRO A 50 1.10 -4.75 9.91
N ASP A 51 2.32 -4.50 9.44
CA ASP A 51 2.74 -3.21 8.92
C ASP A 51 2.28 -2.98 7.47
N LEU A 52 1.96 -4.05 6.73
CA LEU A 52 1.43 -4.02 5.36
C LEU A 52 0.61 -5.27 5.07
N VAL A 53 -0.40 -5.16 4.20
CA VAL A 53 -1.15 -6.30 3.65
C VAL A 53 -0.97 -6.38 2.14
N THR A 54 -0.67 -7.57 1.62
CA THR A 54 -0.91 -7.90 0.20
C THR A 54 -2.21 -8.68 0.12
N LEU A 55 -3.11 -8.28 -0.77
CA LEU A 55 -4.48 -8.79 -0.80
C LEU A 55 -4.91 -9.13 -2.22
N ASP A 56 -5.23 -10.39 -2.44
CA ASP A 56 -5.89 -10.80 -3.66
C ASP A 56 -7.33 -10.27 -3.74
N ILE A 57 -7.75 -9.89 -4.95
CA ILE A 57 -9.11 -9.43 -5.19
C ILE A 57 -10.05 -10.61 -5.39
N GLU A 58 -9.62 -11.62 -6.15
CA GLU A 58 -10.45 -12.70 -6.67
C GLU A 58 -10.44 -13.92 -5.74
N MET A 59 -10.96 -13.74 -4.52
CA MET A 59 -11.06 -14.81 -3.53
C MET A 59 -12.50 -15.35 -3.38
N PRO A 60 -12.66 -16.65 -3.08
CA PRO A 60 -13.98 -17.23 -2.82
C PRO A 60 -14.60 -16.71 -1.52
N THR A 61 -15.93 -16.70 -1.46
CA THR A 61 -16.76 -16.32 -0.29
C THR A 61 -16.69 -14.84 0.10
N LEU A 62 -15.50 -14.31 0.39
CA LEU A 62 -15.28 -12.91 0.76
C LEU A 62 -14.17 -12.34 -0.11
N ASP A 63 -14.55 -11.50 -1.07
CA ASP A 63 -13.59 -10.94 -2.03
C ASP A 63 -12.63 -9.94 -1.37
N GLY A 64 -11.55 -9.57 -2.09
CA GLY A 64 -10.55 -8.64 -1.57
C GLY A 64 -11.09 -7.24 -1.29
N PHE A 65 -12.08 -6.75 -2.05
CA PHE A 65 -12.66 -5.43 -1.80
C PHE A 65 -13.49 -5.41 -0.51
N GLU A 66 -14.29 -6.44 -0.27
CA GLU A 66 -15.08 -6.59 0.95
C GLU A 66 -14.18 -6.80 2.16
N THR A 67 -13.14 -7.63 2.01
CA THR A 67 -12.10 -7.83 3.02
C THR A 67 -11.43 -6.50 3.38
N PHE A 68 -11.01 -5.73 2.37
CA PHE A 68 -10.39 -4.42 2.56
C PHE A 68 -11.33 -3.42 3.26
N LYS A 69 -12.60 -3.33 2.84
CA LYS A 69 -13.61 -2.49 3.50
C LYS A 69 -13.78 -2.86 4.97
N LYS A 70 -13.80 -4.16 5.28
CA LYS A 70 -13.87 -4.65 6.66
C LYS A 70 -12.61 -4.26 7.44
N MET A 71 -11.39 -4.45 6.91
CA MET A 71 -10.16 -3.97 7.56
C MET A 71 -10.19 -2.46 7.86
N ARG A 72 -10.76 -1.65 6.95
CA ARG A 72 -10.91 -0.19 7.10
C ARG A 72 -12.04 0.25 8.02
N SER A 73 -12.91 -0.65 8.47
CA SER A 73 -14.05 -0.29 9.30
C SER A 73 -13.61 0.19 10.70
N LYS A 74 -14.25 1.22 11.25
CA LYS A 74 -13.95 1.73 12.61
C LYS A 74 -14.19 0.70 13.71
N GLN A 75 -14.91 -0.38 13.40
CA GLN A 75 -15.26 -1.44 14.35
C GLN A 75 -14.23 -2.57 14.36
N SER A 76 -13.25 -2.55 13.46
CA SER A 76 -12.23 -3.59 13.38
C SER A 76 -11.27 -3.49 14.57
N PRO A 77 -11.15 -4.57 15.39
CA PRO A 77 -10.18 -4.60 16.48
C PRO A 77 -8.76 -4.38 15.91
N GLY A 78 -7.88 -3.66 16.63
CA GLY A 78 -6.54 -3.31 16.12
C GLY A 78 -6.44 -1.92 15.46
N ASN A 79 -7.54 -1.32 15.01
CA ASN A 79 -7.58 0.10 14.62
C ASN A 79 -7.38 1.07 15.81
N PHE A 80 -7.26 0.56 17.04
CA PHE A 80 -7.02 1.38 18.24
C PHE A 80 -5.56 1.84 18.40
N LYS A 81 -4.58 1.16 17.79
CA LYS A 81 -3.17 1.62 17.75
C LYS A 81 -2.88 2.61 16.64
N HIS A 82 -3.81 2.76 15.71
CA HIS A 82 -3.63 3.52 14.50
C HIS A 82 -4.59 4.70 14.59
N SER A 83 -4.02 5.87 14.94
CA SER A 83 -4.76 7.13 14.94
C SER A 83 -5.51 7.30 13.61
N LYS A 84 -6.47 8.23 13.56
CA LYS A 84 -7.21 8.58 12.33
C LYS A 84 -6.28 8.85 11.11
N GLU A 85 -5.01 9.10 11.36
CA GLU A 85 -3.92 9.42 10.44
C GLU A 85 -3.07 8.22 9.99
N TYR A 86 -2.98 7.12 10.75
CA TYR A 86 -2.20 5.94 10.34
C TYR A 86 -3.14 4.83 9.89
N ARG A 87 -2.96 4.30 8.68
CA ARG A 87 -3.74 3.19 8.14
C ARG A 87 -2.77 2.18 7.57
N VAL A 88 -2.87 0.91 7.96
CA VAL A 88 -2.02 -0.15 7.40
C VAL A 88 -2.14 -0.12 5.87
N PRO A 89 -1.05 0.08 5.12
CA PRO A 89 -1.09 0.08 3.66
C PRO A 89 -1.53 -1.30 3.15
N VAL A 90 -2.36 -1.30 2.11
CA VAL A 90 -2.81 -2.52 1.45
C VAL A 90 -2.48 -2.41 -0.03
N ILE A 91 -1.74 -3.39 -0.54
CA ILE A 91 -1.43 -3.56 -1.95
C ILE A 91 -2.39 -4.63 -2.48
N PHE A 92 -3.14 -4.31 -3.54
CA PHE A 92 -3.93 -5.34 -4.22
C PHE A 92 -3.07 -6.11 -5.21
N ILE A 93 -3.19 -7.44 -5.25
CA ILE A 93 -2.52 -8.29 -6.23
C ILE A 93 -3.61 -9.06 -6.98
N THR A 94 -3.83 -8.79 -8.27
CA THR A 94 -4.99 -9.36 -8.99
C THR A 94 -4.62 -9.92 -10.35
N GLY A 95 -5.28 -11.00 -10.78
CA GLY A 95 -5.18 -11.52 -12.15
C GLY A 95 -5.95 -10.69 -13.18
N ASN A 96 -6.91 -9.88 -12.73
CA ASN A 96 -7.76 -9.09 -13.60
C ASN A 96 -7.45 -7.60 -13.46
N ASP A 97 -6.71 -7.07 -14.44
CA ASP A 97 -6.22 -5.69 -14.42
C ASP A 97 -7.12 -4.70 -15.14
N ASN A 98 -8.40 -4.68 -14.79
CA ASN A 98 -9.29 -3.71 -15.41
C ASN A 98 -9.20 -2.33 -14.73
N LEU A 99 -9.30 -1.27 -15.53
CA LEU A 99 -9.19 0.12 -15.06
C LEU A 99 -10.24 0.46 -13.99
N LYS A 100 -11.43 -0.13 -14.05
CA LYS A 100 -12.53 0.14 -13.11
C LYS A 100 -12.18 -0.32 -11.70
N ASP A 101 -11.59 -1.50 -11.56
CA ASP A 101 -11.19 -2.08 -10.27
C ASP A 101 -9.99 -1.34 -9.66
N ARG A 102 -9.04 -0.89 -10.50
CA ARG A 102 -7.97 0.02 -10.05
C ARG A 102 -8.53 1.32 -9.48
N ILE A 103 -9.39 1.99 -10.25
CA ILE A 103 -10.04 3.24 -9.80
C ILE A 103 -10.77 3.01 -8.48
N LYS A 104 -11.57 1.93 -8.40
CA LYS A 104 -12.32 1.58 -7.20
C LYS A 104 -11.40 1.35 -5.99
N GLY A 105 -10.33 0.57 -6.11
CA GLY A 105 -9.46 0.32 -4.96
C GLY A 105 -8.63 1.54 -4.54
N PHE A 106 -8.17 2.37 -5.48
CA PHE A 106 -7.54 3.65 -5.13
C PHE A 106 -8.51 4.59 -4.41
N GLN A 107 -9.77 4.70 -4.85
CA GLN A 107 -10.80 5.47 -4.16
C GLN A 107 -11.08 4.96 -2.74
N LEU A 108 -10.93 3.65 -2.50
CA LEU A 108 -11.07 3.06 -1.16
C LEU A 108 -9.81 3.27 -0.29
N GLY A 109 -8.70 3.74 -0.86
CA GLY A 109 -7.43 4.00 -0.17
C GLY A 109 -6.45 2.83 -0.17
N ALA A 110 -6.41 2.05 -1.25
CA ALA A 110 -5.31 1.13 -1.54
C ALA A 110 -4.00 1.91 -1.73
N ALA A 111 -2.89 1.30 -1.33
CA ALA A 111 -1.57 1.91 -1.45
C ALA A 111 -0.98 1.70 -2.85
N ASP A 112 -1.17 0.52 -3.44
CA ASP A 112 -0.69 0.19 -4.79
C ASP A 112 -1.43 -1.03 -5.36
N PHE A 113 -1.13 -1.37 -6.61
CA PHE A 113 -1.64 -2.55 -7.31
C PHE A 113 -0.53 -3.31 -8.04
N ILE A 114 -0.64 -4.63 -8.02
CA ILE A 114 0.22 -5.55 -8.77
C ILE A 114 -0.68 -6.46 -9.60
N THR A 115 -0.35 -6.61 -10.88
CA THR A 115 -1.07 -7.50 -11.80
C THR A 115 -0.36 -8.85 -11.86
N LYS A 116 -1.13 -9.94 -11.80
CA LYS A 116 -0.65 -11.29 -12.07
C LYS A 116 -0.69 -11.55 -13.59
N PRO A 117 0.31 -12.26 -14.17
CA PRO A 117 1.52 -12.73 -13.52
C PRO A 117 2.51 -11.58 -13.26
N PHE A 118 3.20 -11.63 -12.11
CA PHE A 118 4.30 -10.73 -11.76
C PHE A 118 5.63 -11.49 -11.79
N VAL A 119 6.74 -10.76 -11.96
CA VAL A 119 8.08 -11.35 -11.96
C VAL A 119 8.73 -11.24 -10.58
N LYS A 120 9.77 -12.05 -10.34
CA LYS A 120 10.51 -12.03 -9.07
C LYS A 120 11.03 -10.61 -8.81
N GLY A 121 10.70 -10.06 -7.64
CA GLY A 121 11.16 -8.75 -7.19
C GLY A 121 10.11 -7.65 -7.29
N ASP A 122 9.04 -7.83 -8.06
CA ASP A 122 7.99 -6.81 -8.22
C ASP A 122 7.32 -6.48 -6.88
N VAL A 123 6.96 -7.53 -6.12
CA VAL A 123 6.27 -7.38 -4.84
C VAL A 123 7.19 -6.74 -3.81
N LEU A 124 8.43 -7.24 -3.70
CA LEU A 124 9.42 -6.70 -2.77
C LEU A 124 9.77 -5.25 -3.08
N SER A 125 9.84 -4.85 -4.35
CA SER A 125 10.12 -3.48 -4.77
C SER A 125 9.05 -2.51 -4.26
N ILE A 126 7.77 -2.83 -4.48
CA ILE A 126 6.65 -1.99 -4.04
C ILE A 126 6.54 -1.97 -2.51
N VAL A 127 6.71 -3.13 -1.87
CA VAL A 127 6.72 -3.22 -0.40
C VAL A 127 7.83 -2.36 0.21
N ASN A 128 9.05 -2.41 -0.35
CA ASN A 128 10.16 -1.56 0.11
C ASN A 128 9.83 -0.07 -0.09
N LYS A 129 9.27 0.32 -1.23
CA LYS A 129 8.87 1.70 -1.51
C LYS A 129 7.90 2.24 -0.44
N ILE A 130 6.96 1.40 0.02
CA ILE A 130 5.94 1.78 1.00
C ILE A 130 6.49 1.74 2.45
N LEU A 131 7.22 0.69 2.82
CA LEU A 131 7.64 0.45 4.22
C LEU A 131 9.00 1.06 4.57
N LYS A 132 9.82 1.36 3.56
CA LYS A 132 11.11 2.04 3.69
C LYS A 132 11.08 3.28 2.79
N PRO A 133 10.16 4.23 3.00
CA PRO A 133 10.11 5.42 2.18
C PRO A 133 11.45 6.13 2.32
N GLU A 134 12.24 6.11 1.24
CA GLU A 134 13.42 6.94 1.17
C GLU A 134 12.92 8.37 1.12
N ASN A 135 13.13 9.10 2.21
CA ASN A 135 12.86 10.52 2.33
C ASN A 135 13.84 11.36 1.46
N ARG A 136 14.06 10.95 0.20
CA ARG A 136 14.90 11.65 -0.78
C ARG A 136 14.40 13.06 -1.02
N LEU A 137 13.09 13.28 -0.86
CA LEU A 137 12.44 14.54 -1.14
C LEU A 137 12.52 15.56 0.02
N LEU A 138 12.76 15.11 1.27
CA LEU A 138 12.77 15.96 2.47
C LEU A 138 13.83 17.09 2.48
N LYS A 139 14.74 17.11 1.49
CA LYS A 139 15.79 18.12 1.34
C LYS A 139 15.80 18.79 -0.03
N LEU A 140 14.84 18.45 -0.89
CA LEU A 140 14.80 19.02 -2.22
C LEU A 140 14.03 20.34 -2.21
N THR A 141 14.50 21.26 -3.04
CA THR A 141 13.75 22.46 -3.42
C THR A 141 13.29 22.26 -4.85
N ALA A 142 11.99 22.46 -5.10
CA ALA A 142 11.40 22.39 -6.43
C ALA A 142 10.82 23.74 -6.82
N LEU A 143 11.07 24.16 -8.07
CA LEU A 143 10.39 25.29 -8.69
C LEU A 143 9.22 24.74 -9.52
N VAL A 144 7.99 25.10 -9.17
CA VAL A 144 6.78 24.77 -9.93
C VAL A 144 6.43 25.97 -10.81
N VAL A 145 6.59 25.80 -12.13
CA VAL A 145 6.28 26.82 -13.14
C VAL A 145 5.04 26.40 -13.90
N ASP A 146 3.94 27.10 -13.68
CA ASP A 146 2.65 26.84 -14.35
C ASP A 146 1.82 28.13 -14.34
N ASP A 147 1.25 28.50 -15.49
CA ASP A 147 0.45 29.71 -15.67
C ASP A 147 -0.95 29.57 -15.06
N SER A 148 -1.44 28.34 -14.89
CA SER A 148 -2.67 28.03 -14.17
C SER A 148 -2.44 28.03 -12.65
N PRO A 149 -3.04 28.97 -11.90
CA PRO A 149 -2.92 29.00 -10.44
C PRO A 149 -3.46 27.74 -9.76
N THR A 150 -4.49 27.12 -10.35
CA THR A 150 -5.10 25.89 -9.82
C THR A 150 -4.17 24.71 -9.98
N SER A 151 -3.57 24.52 -11.17
CA SER A 151 -2.62 23.45 -11.45
C SER A 151 -1.40 23.58 -10.53
N ARG A 152 -0.84 24.81 -10.45
CA ARG A 152 0.29 25.12 -9.60
C ARG A 152 0.03 24.78 -8.13
N SER A 153 -1.11 25.22 -7.58
CA SER A 153 -1.48 24.93 -6.19
C SER A 153 -1.63 23.43 -5.90
N ILE A 154 -2.23 22.65 -6.82
CA ILE A 154 -2.37 21.19 -6.67
C ILE A 154 -0.99 20.51 -6.65
N VAL A 155 -0.11 20.91 -7.56
CA VAL A 155 1.24 20.33 -7.65
C VAL A 155 2.08 20.72 -6.43
N SER A 156 2.08 22.00 -6.04
CA SER A 156 2.82 22.51 -4.87
C SER A 156 2.40 21.78 -3.59
N SER A 157 1.10 21.72 -3.31
CA SER A 157 0.58 21.06 -2.10
C SER A 157 0.88 19.55 -2.07
N THR A 158 0.96 18.91 -3.23
CA THR A 158 1.36 17.50 -3.33
C THR A 158 2.84 17.34 -2.99
N LEU A 159 3.72 18.19 -3.55
CA LEU A 159 5.16 18.15 -3.29
C LEU A 159 5.51 18.51 -1.85
N GLU A 160 4.85 19.51 -1.27
CA GLU A 160 5.03 19.90 0.14
C GLU A 160 4.62 18.79 1.10
N ARG A 161 3.57 18.02 0.78
CA ARG A 161 3.17 16.84 1.57
C ARG A 161 4.23 15.73 1.56
N GLU A 162 5.01 15.63 0.49
CA GLU A 162 6.18 14.74 0.39
C GLU A 162 7.45 15.38 1.00
N GLY A 163 7.31 16.57 1.61
CA GLY A 163 8.35 17.31 2.31
C GLY A 163 9.36 18.04 1.42
N VAL A 164 8.99 18.29 0.16
CA VAL A 164 9.75 19.16 -0.74
C VAL A 164 9.50 20.63 -0.37
N ILE A 165 10.54 21.45 -0.40
CA ILE A 165 10.41 22.91 -0.31
C ILE A 165 9.98 23.43 -1.69
N VAL A 166 8.79 24.02 -1.80
CA VAL A 166 8.28 24.48 -3.10
C VAL A 166 8.46 25.99 -3.26
N ILE A 167 8.92 26.39 -4.44
CA ILE A 167 8.91 27.76 -4.95
C ILE A 167 7.94 27.78 -6.13
N GLU A 168 7.04 28.76 -6.18
CA GLU A 168 6.09 28.90 -7.29
C GLU A 168 6.50 30.03 -8.23
N ALA A 169 6.28 29.83 -9.52
CA ALA A 169 6.31 30.87 -10.55
C ALA A 169 5.11 30.72 -11.50
N GLY A 170 4.49 31.84 -11.87
CA GLY A 170 3.40 31.86 -12.85
C GLY A 170 3.88 31.91 -14.30
N ASP A 171 5.16 32.14 -14.50
CA ASP A 171 5.82 32.37 -15.78
C ASP A 171 7.31 31.98 -15.69
N GLY A 172 7.95 31.85 -16.85
CA GLY A 172 9.36 31.51 -16.96
C GLY A 172 10.32 32.71 -16.89
N PHE A 173 9.77 33.95 -16.92
CA PHE A 173 10.47 35.24 -16.89
C PHE A 173 9.51 36.37 -16.55
#